data_AF-A0AB36IG56-F1
#
_entry.id   AF-A0AB36IG56-F1
#
_cell.length_a   1.000
_cell.length_b   1.000
_cell.length_c   1.000
_cell.angle_alpha   90.00
_cell.angle_beta   90.00
_cell.angle_gamma   90.00
#
_symmetry.space_group_name_H-M   'P 1'
#
loop_
_entity.id
_entity.type
_entity.pdbx_description
1 polymer ?
#
loop_
_entity_poly.entity_id
_entity_poly.type
_entity_poly.pdbx_seq_one_letter_code
_entity_poly.pdbx_strand_id
1 'polypeptide(L)'
;MNTAPFKLEADFASTLPTMAAPWQGEEAPNPELVILNNDLAYSLGLDPTWLRTPEGVQFLLGLNPEPLTKAVAQAYSGHQFGQFVASLGDGRALLLGEARSADGVLHDIHLKGSGRTQFSRGADGRAVLGPVLREYIISEAMHALGVPTTRSLAVISTGRKIQRGSVAPGAVLVRVATSLIRVGSFQYSNISGGIELSQHLANYTITRHFPSLVAELSAPTPATYVSLFKAILQRQADTVGKWTRLGFVHGALNTDNTLISGETVDYGPCAFMERYRGDAKFSSIDTYGRYKFENQPMILGWNMARLVETLLPLLGATPDEGMTAAQEALGEFDDLCEQAIRKEFATALGLDESDTGTVEQFRELLYLHNPDITTLLRALTDNTAPPSGFEAFVHDWKTQDPDIEAMRAVNPLFIPRNHLVEAALADAVEGNLEKFHELLAAVTNPFDPTAGPDELRLPSEEGFEEDYMTFCGT
;
A
#
# COMPACT_ATOMS: atom_id res chain seq x y z
N MET A 1 -32.87 -3.13 -17.72
CA MET A 1 -31.45 -3.14 -17.34
C MET A 1 -31.06 -1.70 -17.08
N ASN A 2 -30.58 -1.40 -15.88
CA ASN A 2 -30.11 -0.06 -15.54
C ASN A 2 -28.66 0.06 -16.05
N THR A 3 -28.46 0.74 -17.18
CA THR A 3 -27.12 0.93 -17.77
C THR A 3 -26.22 1.71 -16.80
N ALA A 4 -24.94 1.34 -16.71
CA ALA A 4 -24.00 2.04 -15.84
C ALA A 4 -23.90 3.52 -16.23
N PRO A 5 -23.97 4.46 -15.26
CA PRO A 5 -23.93 5.90 -15.52
C PRO A 5 -22.50 6.44 -15.74
N PHE A 6 -21.52 5.55 -15.89
CA PHE A 6 -20.11 5.87 -16.07
C PHE A 6 -19.46 4.91 -17.08
N LYS A 7 -18.25 5.23 -17.50
CA LYS A 7 -17.45 4.40 -18.40
C LYS A 7 -16.05 4.23 -17.82
N LEU A 8 -15.54 3.00 -17.84
CA LEU A 8 -14.14 2.75 -17.56
C LEU A 8 -13.31 2.84 -18.84
N GLU A 9 -12.10 3.35 -18.69
CA GLU A 9 -11.04 3.25 -19.68
C GLU A 9 -10.39 1.86 -19.60
N ALA A 10 -9.63 1.52 -20.64
CA ALA A 10 -8.87 0.28 -20.72
C ALA A 10 -7.47 0.57 -21.27
N ASP A 11 -6.88 1.64 -20.75
CA ASP A 11 -5.65 2.27 -21.20
C ASP A 11 -4.45 1.34 -21.01
N PHE A 12 -4.31 0.72 -19.82
CA PHE A 12 -3.31 -0.32 -19.57
C PHE A 12 -3.43 -1.48 -20.57
N ALA A 13 -4.63 -2.06 -20.69
CA ALA A 13 -4.86 -3.22 -21.54
C ALA A 13 -4.66 -2.91 -23.04
N SER A 14 -4.92 -1.67 -23.46
CA SER A 14 -4.74 -1.23 -24.84
C SER A 14 -3.28 -0.90 -25.15
N THR A 15 -2.55 -0.32 -24.19
CA THR A 15 -1.15 0.08 -24.35
C THR A 15 -0.17 -1.08 -24.16
N LEU A 16 -0.49 -2.01 -23.26
CA LEU A 16 0.36 -3.15 -22.89
C LEU A 16 -0.37 -4.50 -23.07
N PRO A 17 -0.86 -4.83 -24.29
CA PRO A 17 -1.68 -6.01 -24.53
C PRO A 17 -0.96 -7.33 -24.23
N THR A 18 0.37 -7.37 -24.30
CA THR A 18 1.19 -8.55 -23.96
C THR A 18 1.27 -8.83 -22.45
N MET A 19 0.90 -7.84 -21.64
CA MET A 19 0.86 -7.92 -20.17
C MET A 19 -0.58 -7.99 -19.62
N ALA A 20 -1.57 -8.08 -20.51
CA ALA A 20 -2.97 -8.02 -20.15
C ALA A 20 -3.72 -9.21 -20.77
N ALA A 21 -4.20 -10.12 -19.92
CA ALA A 21 -4.96 -11.28 -20.36
C ALA A 21 -6.46 -11.05 -20.14
N PRO A 22 -7.30 -11.01 -21.19
CA PRO A 22 -8.74 -10.86 -21.04
C PRO A 22 -9.32 -11.94 -20.12
N TRP A 23 -10.09 -11.53 -19.12
CA TRP A 23 -10.65 -12.44 -18.14
C TRP A 23 -11.94 -11.86 -17.51
N GLN A 24 -12.69 -12.69 -16.79
CA GLN A 24 -13.91 -12.29 -16.09
C GLN A 24 -13.96 -12.89 -14.69
N GLY A 25 -14.77 -12.28 -13.80
CA GLY A 25 -14.97 -12.79 -12.45
C GLY A 25 -15.58 -14.19 -12.42
N GLU A 26 -15.39 -14.88 -11.29
CA GLU A 26 -16.12 -16.10 -10.95
C GLU A 26 -17.50 -15.72 -10.39
N GLU A 27 -18.52 -16.50 -10.78
CA GLU A 27 -19.88 -16.33 -10.26
C GLU A 27 -19.92 -16.43 -8.72
N ALA A 28 -20.67 -15.54 -8.07
CA ALA A 28 -20.91 -15.55 -6.63
C ALA A 28 -22.34 -16.06 -6.33
N PRO A 29 -22.52 -17.13 -5.52
CA PRO A 29 -23.84 -17.72 -5.26
C PRO A 29 -24.86 -16.82 -4.58
N ASN A 30 -24.43 -15.99 -3.62
CA ASN A 30 -25.31 -15.05 -2.91
C ASN A 30 -24.51 -13.80 -2.56
N PRO A 31 -24.28 -12.90 -3.53
CA PRO A 31 -23.43 -11.76 -3.30
C PRO A 31 -24.16 -10.66 -2.53
N GLU A 32 -23.51 -10.15 -1.48
CA GLU A 32 -24.03 -9.01 -0.71
C GLU A 32 -22.95 -7.94 -0.57
N LEU A 33 -23.32 -6.70 -0.86
CA LEU A 33 -22.46 -5.54 -0.65
C LEU A 33 -22.35 -5.25 0.85
N VAL A 34 -21.18 -5.55 1.42
CA VAL A 34 -20.89 -5.40 2.85
C VAL A 34 -20.52 -3.94 3.14
N ILE A 35 -19.63 -3.36 2.34
CA ILE A 35 -19.14 -1.99 2.50
C ILE A 35 -19.01 -1.34 1.13
N LEU A 36 -19.34 -0.06 1.04
CA LEU A 36 -19.05 0.79 -0.11
C LEU A 36 -18.60 2.17 0.38
N ASN A 37 -17.43 2.59 -0.09
CA ASN A 37 -16.82 3.89 0.16
C ASN A 37 -17.44 4.93 -0.77
N ASN A 38 -18.45 5.65 -0.29
CA ASN A 38 -19.18 6.61 -1.11
C ASN A 38 -18.28 7.79 -1.54
N ASP A 39 -17.41 8.28 -0.65
CA ASP A 39 -16.55 9.43 -0.95
C ASP A 39 -15.53 9.11 -2.04
N LEU A 40 -14.93 7.91 -1.97
CA LEU A 40 -14.05 7.42 -3.03
C LEU A 40 -14.80 7.17 -4.34
N ALA A 41 -16.02 6.62 -4.28
CA ALA A 41 -16.83 6.43 -5.48
C ALA A 41 -17.12 7.79 -6.17
N TYR A 42 -17.53 8.80 -5.39
CA TYR A 42 -17.79 10.14 -5.92
C TYR A 42 -16.53 10.79 -6.51
N SER A 43 -15.37 10.68 -5.85
CA SER A 43 -14.12 11.27 -6.34
C SER A 43 -13.65 10.67 -7.67
N LEU A 44 -14.02 9.40 -7.93
CA LEU A 44 -13.75 8.66 -9.17
C LEU A 44 -14.85 8.83 -10.24
N GLY A 45 -15.87 9.65 -9.98
CA GLY A 45 -17.00 9.82 -10.91
C GLY A 45 -17.91 8.59 -11.03
N LEU A 46 -17.87 7.67 -10.06
CA LEU A 46 -18.76 6.52 -9.97
C LEU A 46 -20.01 6.89 -9.17
N ASP A 47 -21.19 6.35 -9.52
CA ASP A 47 -22.44 6.57 -8.79
C ASP A 47 -22.64 5.51 -7.70
N PRO A 48 -22.54 5.85 -6.40
CA PRO A 48 -22.75 4.89 -5.32
C PRO A 48 -24.16 4.30 -5.28
N THR A 49 -25.16 5.05 -5.74
CA THR A 49 -26.55 4.58 -5.77
C THR A 49 -26.68 3.44 -6.78
N TRP A 50 -26.10 3.60 -7.96
CA TRP A 50 -26.05 2.55 -8.96
C TRP A 50 -25.21 1.35 -8.51
N LEU A 51 -24.06 1.58 -7.87
CA LEU A 51 -23.19 0.51 -7.35
C LEU A 51 -23.89 -0.40 -6.32
N ARG A 52 -24.93 0.09 -5.63
CA ARG A 52 -25.75 -0.67 -4.68
C ARG A 52 -26.86 -1.50 -5.34
N THR A 53 -27.12 -1.30 -6.63
CA THR A 53 -28.10 -2.11 -7.36
C THR A 53 -27.56 -3.52 -7.64
N PRO A 54 -28.43 -4.51 -7.94
CA PRO A 54 -27.97 -5.84 -8.35
C PRO A 54 -26.99 -5.80 -9.53
N GLU A 55 -27.23 -4.97 -10.54
CA GLU A 55 -26.32 -4.77 -11.67
C GLU A 55 -24.98 -4.16 -11.25
N GLY A 56 -24.99 -3.22 -10.31
CA GLY A 56 -23.78 -2.65 -9.71
C GLY A 56 -22.94 -3.68 -8.97
N VAL A 57 -23.58 -4.55 -8.18
CA VAL A 57 -22.89 -5.64 -7.47
C VAL A 57 -22.28 -6.65 -8.46
N GLN A 58 -22.99 -7.01 -9.53
CA GLN A 58 -22.43 -7.88 -10.59
C GLN A 58 -21.23 -7.25 -11.27
N PHE A 59 -21.28 -5.94 -11.57
CA PHE A 59 -20.14 -5.18 -12.07
C PHE A 59 -18.94 -5.22 -11.11
N LEU A 60 -19.16 -5.00 -9.81
CA LEU A 60 -18.11 -5.06 -8.79
C LEU A 60 -17.57 -6.48 -8.52
N LEU A 61 -18.21 -7.51 -9.06
CA LEU A 61 -17.71 -8.89 -9.08
C LEU A 61 -16.97 -9.23 -10.39
N GLY A 62 -16.92 -8.30 -11.35
CA GLY A 62 -16.34 -8.54 -12.67
C GLY A 62 -17.18 -9.48 -13.53
N LEU A 63 -18.47 -9.60 -13.20
CA LEU A 63 -19.48 -10.35 -13.94
C LEU A 63 -20.19 -9.34 -14.84
N ASN A 64 -19.60 -9.07 -15.99
CA ASN A 64 -20.04 -8.01 -16.89
C ASN A 64 -21.36 -8.36 -17.58
N PRO A 65 -22.46 -7.61 -17.38
CA PRO A 65 -23.70 -7.86 -18.10
C PRO A 65 -23.67 -7.37 -19.57
N GLU A 66 -22.76 -6.45 -19.93
CA GLU A 66 -22.55 -5.87 -21.27
C GLU A 66 -21.09 -5.35 -21.42
N PRO A 67 -20.56 -4.93 -22.61
CA PRO A 67 -19.15 -4.52 -22.81
C PRO A 67 -18.77 -3.17 -22.14
N LEU A 68 -19.13 -3.00 -20.88
CA LEU A 68 -18.78 -1.88 -20.02
C LEU A 68 -17.30 -1.90 -19.62
N THR A 69 -16.68 -3.08 -19.59
CA THR A 69 -15.30 -3.24 -19.13
C THR A 69 -14.52 -4.19 -20.05
N LYS A 70 -13.23 -3.91 -20.24
CA LYS A 70 -12.27 -4.85 -20.82
C LYS A 70 -11.46 -5.45 -19.69
N ALA A 71 -12.12 -6.21 -18.83
CA ALA A 71 -11.48 -6.77 -17.65
C ALA A 71 -10.32 -7.68 -18.05
N VAL A 72 -9.17 -7.49 -17.39
CA VAL A 72 -7.94 -8.26 -17.66
C VAL A 72 -7.31 -8.72 -16.36
N ALA A 73 -6.66 -9.87 -16.39
CA ALA A 73 -5.68 -10.26 -15.40
C ALA A 73 -4.31 -9.75 -15.87
N GLN A 74 -3.62 -8.96 -15.04
CA GLN A 74 -2.28 -8.45 -15.37
C GLN A 74 -1.23 -9.55 -15.22
N ALA A 75 -0.26 -9.58 -16.13
CA ALA A 75 0.91 -10.45 -16.05
C ALA A 75 2.08 -9.70 -15.40
N TYR A 76 2.72 -10.32 -14.41
CA TYR A 76 3.93 -9.82 -13.79
C TYR A 76 4.76 -11.00 -13.23
N SER A 77 6.02 -10.72 -12.89
CA SER A 77 6.95 -11.63 -12.23
C SER A 77 7.24 -11.10 -10.83
N GLY A 78 8.12 -11.74 -10.07
CA GLY A 78 8.52 -11.20 -8.78
C GLY A 78 9.63 -12.00 -8.12
N HIS A 79 10.38 -11.36 -7.25
CA HIS A 79 11.25 -12.02 -6.29
C HIS A 79 10.52 -12.19 -4.97
N GLN A 80 10.12 -13.42 -4.67
CA GLN A 80 9.45 -13.76 -3.42
C GLN A 80 10.49 -14.23 -2.41
N PHE A 81 10.65 -13.50 -1.31
CA PHE A 81 11.72 -13.76 -0.32
C PHE A 81 13.13 -13.84 -0.95
N GLY A 82 13.37 -13.04 -1.99
CA GLY A 82 14.64 -13.01 -2.73
C GLY A 82 14.78 -14.07 -3.82
N GLN A 83 13.84 -15.01 -3.98
CA GLN A 83 13.85 -16.02 -5.04
C GLN A 83 13.00 -15.56 -6.23
N PHE A 84 13.58 -15.58 -7.43
CA PHE A 84 12.87 -15.15 -8.64
C PHE A 84 11.80 -16.16 -9.06
N VAL A 85 10.60 -15.65 -9.34
CA VAL A 85 9.47 -16.39 -9.89
C VAL A 85 9.08 -15.73 -11.21
N ALA A 86 9.41 -16.43 -12.31
CA ALA A 86 9.26 -15.89 -13.67
C ALA A 86 7.81 -15.61 -14.06
N SER A 87 6.86 -16.41 -13.55
CA SER A 87 5.44 -16.23 -13.85
C SER A 87 4.64 -16.13 -12.55
N LEU A 88 4.19 -14.92 -12.24
CA LEU A 88 3.18 -14.61 -11.24
C LEU A 88 1.92 -14.17 -11.98
N GLY A 89 1.61 -12.87 -11.94
CA GLY A 89 0.39 -12.29 -12.47
C GLY A 89 -0.75 -12.26 -11.45
N ASP A 90 -1.86 -11.65 -11.86
CA ASP A 90 -3.08 -11.54 -11.09
C ASP A 90 -3.76 -12.90 -10.92
N GLY A 91 -3.24 -13.74 -10.02
CA GLY A 91 -3.71 -15.11 -9.82
C GLY A 91 -5.04 -15.24 -9.08
N ARG A 92 -5.54 -14.16 -8.49
CA ARG A 92 -6.83 -14.10 -7.78
C ARG A 92 -7.51 -12.75 -7.96
N ALA A 93 -7.16 -12.06 -9.04
CA ALA A 93 -7.48 -10.66 -9.18
C ALA A 93 -7.75 -10.27 -10.63
N LEU A 94 -8.43 -9.14 -10.81
CA LEU A 94 -8.84 -8.64 -12.12
C LEU A 94 -8.83 -7.12 -12.13
N LEU A 95 -8.14 -6.51 -13.09
CA LEU A 95 -8.35 -5.11 -13.44
C LEU A 95 -9.64 -5.03 -14.23
N LEU A 96 -10.69 -4.40 -13.69
CA LEU A 96 -11.92 -4.13 -14.44
C LEU A 96 -11.65 -3.12 -15.55
N GLY A 97 -10.88 -2.09 -15.23
CA GLY A 97 -10.54 -0.99 -16.11
C GLY A 97 -10.11 0.19 -15.25
N GLU A 98 -10.04 1.36 -15.86
CA GLU A 98 -9.62 2.56 -15.14
C GLU A 98 -10.70 3.63 -15.08
N ALA A 99 -10.91 4.20 -13.90
CA ALA A 99 -11.80 5.35 -13.67
C ALA A 99 -10.98 6.63 -13.61
N ARG A 100 -11.48 7.70 -14.24
CA ARG A 100 -10.84 9.01 -14.19
C ARG A 100 -11.47 9.86 -13.09
N SER A 101 -10.68 10.28 -12.13
CA SER A 101 -11.12 11.19 -11.07
C SER A 101 -11.38 12.60 -11.59
N ALA A 102 -12.03 13.41 -10.77
CA ALA A 102 -12.40 14.80 -11.13
C ALA A 102 -11.19 15.70 -11.45
N ASP A 103 -10.01 15.40 -10.91
CA ASP A 103 -8.74 16.07 -11.19
C ASP A 103 -8.03 15.55 -12.46
N GLY A 104 -8.65 14.60 -13.17
CA GLY A 104 -8.14 14.04 -14.41
C GLY A 104 -7.14 12.90 -14.24
N VAL A 105 -6.80 12.53 -13.00
CA VAL A 105 -5.93 11.37 -12.73
C VAL A 105 -6.70 10.08 -13.03
N LEU A 106 -6.01 9.12 -13.64
CA LEU A 106 -6.62 7.84 -13.96
C LEU A 106 -6.35 6.86 -12.79
N HIS A 107 -7.30 5.99 -12.45
CA HIS A 107 -7.19 5.06 -11.33
C HIS A 107 -7.65 3.66 -11.72
N ASP A 108 -6.83 2.65 -11.43
CA ASP A 108 -7.13 1.25 -11.67
C ASP A 108 -8.24 0.79 -10.71
N ILE A 109 -9.30 0.18 -11.23
CA ILE A 109 -10.34 -0.50 -10.44
C ILE A 109 -10.05 -2.01 -10.47
N HIS A 110 -9.51 -2.54 -9.38
CA HIS A 110 -8.96 -3.90 -9.31
C HIS A 110 -9.70 -4.76 -8.29
N LEU A 111 -10.20 -5.91 -8.72
CA LEU A 111 -10.86 -6.88 -7.86
C LEU A 111 -9.85 -7.84 -7.30
N LYS A 112 -9.89 -8.11 -6.00
CA LYS A 112 -9.10 -9.15 -5.34
C LYS A 112 -10.01 -10.17 -4.68
N GLY A 113 -9.78 -11.45 -4.97
CA GLY A 113 -10.67 -12.55 -4.60
C GLY A 113 -11.73 -12.87 -5.65
N SER A 114 -11.61 -12.34 -6.87
CA SER A 114 -12.59 -12.47 -7.96
C SER A 114 -12.61 -13.84 -8.64
N GLY A 115 -11.87 -14.82 -8.13
CA GLY A 115 -11.79 -16.17 -8.67
C GLY A 115 -10.50 -16.45 -9.43
N ARG A 116 -10.42 -17.65 -10.00
CA ARG A 116 -9.22 -18.12 -10.69
C ARG A 116 -9.01 -17.38 -12.00
N THR A 117 -7.74 -17.11 -12.30
CA THR A 117 -7.26 -16.68 -13.61
C THR A 117 -6.25 -17.70 -14.15
N GLN A 118 -5.76 -17.49 -15.38
CA GLN A 118 -4.64 -18.28 -15.88
C GLN A 118 -3.36 -18.19 -15.01
N PHE A 119 -3.26 -17.16 -14.17
CA PHE A 119 -2.14 -16.89 -13.28
C PHE A 119 -2.31 -17.50 -11.87
N SER A 120 -3.39 -18.24 -11.59
CA SER A 120 -3.65 -18.78 -10.23
C SER A 120 -2.68 -19.86 -9.76
N ARG A 121 -1.88 -20.46 -10.64
CA ARG A 121 -0.86 -21.48 -10.30
C ARG A 121 -1.35 -22.61 -9.38
N GLY A 122 -2.61 -23.02 -9.55
CA GLY A 122 -3.26 -24.08 -8.77
C GLY A 122 -4.02 -23.61 -7.53
N ALA A 123 -3.92 -22.34 -7.13
CA ALA A 123 -4.74 -21.76 -6.07
C ALA A 123 -6.21 -21.59 -6.49
N ASP A 124 -7.09 -21.44 -5.49
CA ASP A 124 -8.54 -21.29 -5.69
C ASP A 124 -8.97 -19.93 -6.25
N GLY A 125 -8.07 -18.94 -6.28
CA GLY A 125 -8.35 -17.60 -6.79
C GLY A 125 -9.27 -16.75 -5.91
N ARG A 126 -9.59 -17.20 -4.69
CA ARG A 126 -10.60 -16.57 -3.83
C ARG A 126 -9.96 -15.85 -2.64
N ALA A 127 -10.72 -14.97 -2.01
CA ALA A 127 -10.35 -14.33 -0.75
C ALA A 127 -11.43 -14.57 0.31
N VAL A 128 -11.01 -14.54 1.57
CA VAL A 128 -11.88 -14.69 2.75
C VAL A 128 -12.19 -13.31 3.35
N LEU A 129 -13.37 -13.16 3.96
CA LEU A 129 -13.91 -11.88 4.41
C LEU A 129 -13.00 -11.14 5.40
N GLY A 130 -12.48 -11.82 6.43
CA GLY A 130 -11.62 -11.20 7.44
C GLY A 130 -10.40 -10.48 6.82
N PRO A 131 -9.55 -11.18 6.04
CA PRO A 131 -8.44 -10.54 5.32
C PRO A 131 -8.84 -9.43 4.35
N VAL A 132 -10.00 -9.53 3.69
CA VAL A 132 -10.52 -8.45 2.82
C VAL A 132 -10.88 -7.21 3.64
N LEU A 133 -11.54 -7.39 4.78
CA LEU A 133 -11.87 -6.31 5.71
C LEU A 133 -10.62 -5.72 6.37
N ARG A 134 -9.59 -6.55 6.65
CA ARG A 134 -8.28 -6.07 7.12
C ARG A 134 -7.63 -5.14 6.10
N GLU A 135 -7.61 -5.56 4.83
CA GLU A 135 -7.07 -4.73 3.77
C GLU A 135 -7.88 -3.43 3.63
N TYR A 136 -9.21 -3.49 3.74
CA TYR A 136 -10.07 -2.30 3.74
C TYR A 136 -9.68 -1.32 4.85
N ILE A 137 -9.66 -1.76 6.11
CA ILE A 137 -9.43 -0.84 7.23
C ILE A 137 -8.01 -0.26 7.25
N ILE A 138 -7.00 -1.07 6.91
CA ILE A 138 -5.61 -0.62 6.91
C ILE A 138 -5.34 0.31 5.72
N SER A 139 -5.83 0.00 4.53
CA SER A 139 -5.66 0.89 3.37
C SER A 139 -6.28 2.27 3.59
N GLU A 140 -7.50 2.33 4.12
CA GLU A 140 -8.18 3.59 4.38
C GLU A 140 -7.53 4.37 5.54
N ALA A 141 -7.05 3.68 6.58
CA ALA A 141 -6.25 4.30 7.63
C ALA A 141 -4.94 4.90 7.09
N MET A 142 -4.22 4.15 6.26
CA MET A 142 -2.97 4.61 5.66
C MET A 142 -3.17 5.85 4.79
N HIS A 143 -4.28 5.92 4.06
CA HIS A 143 -4.65 7.11 3.30
C HIS A 143 -4.91 8.31 4.21
N ALA A 144 -5.71 8.14 5.27
CA ALA A 144 -6.01 9.20 6.23
C ALA A 144 -4.77 9.69 7.00
N LEU A 145 -3.80 8.80 7.21
CA LEU A 145 -2.49 9.10 7.80
C LEU A 145 -1.51 9.77 6.81
N GLY A 146 -1.95 10.02 5.57
CA GLY A 146 -1.15 10.67 4.54
C GLY A 146 -0.06 9.79 3.92
N VAL A 147 -0.15 8.46 4.06
CA VAL A 147 0.75 7.52 3.42
C VAL A 147 0.24 7.21 2.00
N PRO A 148 1.09 7.30 0.95
CA PRO A 148 0.71 6.81 -0.37
C PRO A 148 0.27 5.36 -0.30
N THR A 149 -0.95 5.07 -0.75
CA THR A 149 -1.54 3.74 -0.64
C THR A 149 -2.64 3.50 -1.65
N THR A 150 -2.80 2.23 -2.03
CA THR A 150 -4.04 1.75 -2.65
C THR A 150 -5.22 1.95 -1.70
N ARG A 151 -6.39 2.22 -2.27
CA ARG A 151 -7.64 2.51 -1.56
C ARG A 151 -8.63 1.37 -1.70
N SER A 152 -9.63 1.34 -0.84
CA SER A 152 -10.68 0.32 -0.88
C SER A 152 -12.04 0.94 -1.17
N LEU A 153 -12.59 0.60 -2.34
CA LEU A 153 -13.88 1.08 -2.82
C LEU A 153 -15.04 0.29 -2.23
N ALA A 154 -14.95 -1.05 -2.25
CA ALA A 154 -16.05 -1.89 -1.78
C ALA A 154 -15.59 -3.26 -1.29
N VAL A 155 -16.42 -3.86 -0.44
CA VAL A 155 -16.31 -5.26 -0.02
C VAL A 155 -17.62 -5.97 -0.35
N ILE A 156 -17.54 -7.07 -1.09
CA ILE A 156 -18.69 -7.87 -1.48
C ILE A 156 -18.51 -9.28 -0.89
N SER A 157 -19.43 -9.72 -0.03
CA SER A 157 -19.47 -11.12 0.39
C SER A 157 -20.00 -11.94 -0.78
N THR A 158 -19.50 -13.16 -0.96
CA THR A 158 -19.84 -13.99 -2.15
C THR A 158 -20.93 -15.03 -1.88
N GLY A 159 -21.27 -15.27 -0.60
CA GLY A 159 -22.06 -16.43 -0.18
C GLY A 159 -21.31 -17.77 -0.24
N ARG A 160 -20.04 -17.80 -0.67
CA ARG A 160 -19.21 -19.02 -0.65
C ARG A 160 -18.60 -19.24 0.72
N LYS A 161 -18.42 -20.50 1.09
CA LYS A 161 -17.58 -20.94 2.21
C LYS A 161 -16.24 -21.44 1.68
N ILE A 162 -15.14 -20.97 2.26
CA ILE A 162 -13.77 -21.30 1.87
C ILE A 162 -13.11 -22.04 3.04
N GLN A 163 -12.41 -23.14 2.75
CA GLN A 163 -11.71 -23.93 3.76
C GLN A 163 -10.21 -23.60 3.74
N ARG A 164 -9.68 -22.98 4.80
CA ARG A 164 -8.26 -22.69 5.01
C ARG A 164 -7.92 -22.84 6.49
N GLY A 165 -7.64 -24.07 6.92
CA GLY A 165 -7.57 -24.44 8.34
C GLY A 165 -8.97 -24.47 9.00
N SER A 166 -9.71 -23.37 8.95
CA SER A 166 -11.12 -23.25 9.32
C SER A 166 -12.01 -22.90 8.11
N VAL A 167 -13.33 -22.99 8.30
CA VAL A 167 -14.31 -22.53 7.29
C VAL A 167 -14.54 -21.04 7.50
N ALA A 168 -14.34 -20.23 6.46
CA ALA A 168 -14.57 -18.80 6.49
C ALA A 168 -15.43 -18.34 5.29
N PRO A 169 -16.22 -17.26 5.43
CA PRO A 169 -16.97 -16.68 4.32
C PRO A 169 -16.03 -16.07 3.28
N GLY A 170 -16.33 -16.30 2.01
CA GLY A 170 -15.59 -15.73 0.87
C GLY A 170 -16.04 -14.32 0.54
N ALA A 171 -15.11 -13.47 0.14
CA ALA A 171 -15.35 -12.08 -0.22
C ALA A 171 -14.48 -11.61 -1.39
N VAL A 172 -14.90 -10.51 -2.01
CA VAL A 172 -14.15 -9.76 -3.01
C VAL A 172 -13.88 -8.36 -2.46
N LEU A 173 -12.63 -7.91 -2.55
CA LEU A 173 -12.25 -6.52 -2.35
C LEU A 173 -12.24 -5.81 -3.71
N VAL A 174 -12.83 -4.63 -3.78
CA VAL A 174 -12.67 -3.69 -4.90
C VAL A 174 -11.64 -2.65 -4.49
N ARG A 175 -10.41 -2.84 -4.95
CA ARG A 175 -9.26 -1.98 -4.69
C ARG A 175 -9.15 -0.91 -5.77
N VAL A 176 -8.67 0.27 -5.38
CA VAL A 176 -8.36 1.38 -6.27
C VAL A 176 -6.89 1.75 -6.11
N ALA A 177 -6.18 1.96 -7.21
CA ALA A 177 -4.78 2.41 -7.18
C ALA A 177 -4.55 3.47 -8.26
N THR A 178 -3.53 4.32 -8.12
CA THR A 178 -3.13 5.15 -9.27
C THR A 178 -2.65 4.27 -10.43
N SER A 179 -1.92 3.18 -10.14
CA SER A 179 -1.82 2.00 -10.99
C SER A 179 -1.28 0.81 -10.20
N LEU A 180 -1.43 -0.40 -10.75
CA LEU A 180 -0.82 -1.62 -10.21
C LEU A 180 0.47 -2.03 -10.93
N ILE A 181 1.19 -1.07 -11.51
CA ILE A 181 2.53 -1.30 -12.06
C ILE A 181 3.51 -1.53 -10.91
N ARG A 182 4.16 -2.70 -10.91
CA ARG A 182 5.07 -3.16 -9.87
C ARG A 182 6.50 -3.20 -10.39
N VAL A 183 7.49 -3.33 -9.50
CA VAL A 183 8.83 -3.80 -9.89
C VAL A 183 8.72 -5.15 -10.64
N GLY A 184 7.83 -6.02 -10.19
CA GLY A 184 7.47 -7.27 -10.86
C GLY A 184 6.98 -7.13 -12.31
N SER A 185 6.33 -6.02 -12.66
CA SER A 185 5.85 -5.74 -14.02
C SER A 185 7.02 -5.50 -14.97
N PHE A 186 8.04 -4.76 -14.53
CA PHE A 186 9.28 -4.54 -15.27
C PHE A 186 10.14 -5.81 -15.38
N GLN A 187 10.14 -6.65 -14.34
CA GLN A 187 10.79 -7.96 -14.41
C GLN A 187 10.13 -8.85 -15.48
N TYR A 188 8.80 -8.82 -15.57
CA TYR A 188 8.06 -9.56 -16.58
C TYR A 188 8.25 -9.01 -18.00
N SER A 189 8.26 -7.68 -18.18
CA SER A 189 8.45 -7.07 -19.49
C SER A 189 9.79 -7.47 -20.10
N ASN A 190 10.84 -7.49 -19.29
CA ASN A 190 12.18 -7.85 -19.73
C ASN A 190 12.27 -9.31 -20.21
N ILE A 191 11.69 -10.27 -19.47
CA ILE A 191 11.74 -11.69 -19.86
C ILE A 191 10.80 -12.02 -21.04
N SER A 192 9.67 -11.31 -21.17
CA SER A 192 8.61 -11.68 -22.12
C SER A 192 8.68 -10.93 -23.44
N GLY A 193 9.16 -9.69 -23.42
CA GLY A 193 9.23 -8.81 -24.60
C GLY A 193 10.54 -8.06 -24.76
N GLY A 194 11.54 -8.32 -23.91
CA GLY A 194 12.87 -7.71 -23.99
C GLY A 194 12.84 -6.19 -23.85
N ILE A 195 13.74 -5.53 -24.58
CA ILE A 195 13.96 -4.08 -24.51
C ILE A 195 12.73 -3.30 -24.98
N GLU A 196 12.07 -3.74 -26.05
CA GLU A 196 10.92 -3.02 -26.63
C GLU A 196 9.76 -2.92 -25.63
N LEU A 197 9.36 -4.05 -25.04
CA LEU A 197 8.26 -4.04 -24.06
C LEU A 197 8.66 -3.29 -22.78
N SER A 198 9.92 -3.38 -22.36
CA SER A 198 10.42 -2.64 -21.19
C SER A 198 10.42 -1.13 -21.42
N GLN A 199 10.79 -0.69 -22.63
CA GLN A 199 10.71 0.70 -23.04
C GLN A 199 9.25 1.19 -23.10
N HIS A 200 8.35 0.41 -23.68
CA HIS A 200 6.92 0.73 -23.70
C HIS A 200 6.34 0.87 -22.30
N LEU A 201 6.66 -0.07 -21.39
CA LEU A 201 6.25 0.01 -19.99
C LEU A 201 6.85 1.22 -19.28
N ALA A 202 8.10 1.58 -19.53
CA ALA A 202 8.74 2.78 -18.97
C ALA A 202 8.05 4.07 -19.43
N ASN A 203 7.79 4.20 -20.74
CA ASN A 203 7.08 5.35 -21.30
C ASN A 203 5.65 5.46 -20.76
N TYR A 204 4.97 4.32 -20.64
CA TYR A 204 3.65 4.24 -20.03
C TYR A 204 3.67 4.70 -18.57
N THR A 205 4.64 4.22 -17.80
CA THR A 205 4.86 4.60 -16.39
C THR A 205 5.09 6.11 -16.25
N ILE A 206 5.91 6.71 -17.12
CA ILE A 206 6.12 8.17 -17.14
C ILE A 206 4.80 8.91 -17.35
N THR A 207 4.02 8.51 -18.36
CA THR A 207 2.73 9.11 -18.66
C THR A 207 1.75 8.98 -17.49
N ARG A 208 1.75 7.82 -16.82
CA ARG A 208 0.81 7.48 -15.76
C ARG A 208 1.11 8.20 -14.45
N HIS A 209 2.39 8.42 -14.15
CA HIS A 209 2.84 8.73 -12.81
C HIS A 209 3.77 9.93 -12.70
N PHE A 210 4.47 10.32 -13.76
CA PHE A 210 5.51 11.35 -13.69
C PHE A 210 5.25 12.46 -14.73
N PRO A 211 4.21 13.31 -14.53
CA PRO A 211 3.85 14.36 -15.47
C PRO A 211 4.99 15.30 -15.83
N SER A 212 5.91 15.57 -14.90
CA SER A 212 7.10 16.40 -15.11
C SER A 212 8.06 15.83 -16.16
N LEU A 213 8.05 14.52 -16.41
CA LEU A 213 8.91 13.82 -17.37
C LEU A 213 8.22 13.57 -18.72
N VAL A 214 6.92 13.84 -18.85
CA VAL A 214 6.14 13.53 -20.08
C VAL A 214 6.70 14.27 -21.30
N ALA A 215 7.20 15.50 -21.12
CA ALA A 215 7.79 16.27 -22.22
C ALA A 215 9.01 15.55 -22.85
N GLU A 216 9.74 14.77 -22.06
CA GLU A 216 10.92 14.02 -22.51
C GLU A 216 10.56 12.82 -23.41
N LEU A 217 9.32 12.33 -23.35
CA LEU A 217 8.86 11.20 -24.18
C LEU A 217 8.76 11.53 -25.68
N SER A 218 8.86 12.80 -26.06
CA SER A 218 8.90 13.21 -27.47
C SER A 218 10.15 12.71 -28.20
N ALA A 219 11.27 12.59 -27.48
CA ALA A 219 12.53 12.04 -27.95
C ALA A 219 13.29 11.44 -26.76
N PRO A 220 12.86 10.26 -26.26
CA PRO A 220 13.39 9.72 -25.02
C PRO A 220 14.86 9.33 -25.18
N THR A 221 15.67 9.70 -24.18
CA THR A 221 17.11 9.42 -24.14
C THR A 221 17.45 8.59 -22.90
N PRO A 222 18.68 8.06 -22.78
CA PRO A 222 19.12 7.45 -21.53
C PRO A 222 18.87 8.29 -20.27
N ALA A 223 19.06 9.61 -20.36
CA ALA A 223 18.81 10.54 -19.25
C ALA A 223 17.34 10.57 -18.81
N THR A 224 16.40 10.33 -19.72
CA THR A 224 14.97 10.25 -19.42
C THR A 224 14.65 9.06 -18.52
N TYR A 225 15.23 7.90 -18.80
CA TYR A 225 15.02 6.69 -17.99
C TYR A 225 15.79 6.72 -16.67
N VAL A 226 16.94 7.40 -16.62
CA VAL A 226 17.62 7.72 -15.35
C VAL A 226 16.72 8.61 -14.49
N SER A 227 16.11 9.65 -15.08
CA SER A 227 15.20 10.56 -14.36
C SER A 227 13.94 9.85 -13.86
N LEU A 228 13.38 8.94 -14.66
CA LEU A 228 12.32 8.03 -14.23
C LEU A 228 12.76 7.22 -13.01
N PHE A 229 13.91 6.56 -13.08
CA PHE A 229 14.40 5.73 -11.98
C PHE A 229 14.61 6.54 -10.69
N LYS A 230 15.25 7.72 -10.77
CA LYS A 230 15.42 8.63 -9.63
C LYS A 230 14.10 9.09 -9.03
N ALA A 231 13.09 9.39 -9.86
CA ALA A 231 11.77 9.76 -9.38
C ALA A 231 11.06 8.61 -8.65
N ILE A 232 11.30 7.36 -9.08
CA ILE A 232 10.82 6.17 -8.38
C ILE A 232 11.54 6.01 -7.04
N LEU A 233 12.87 6.15 -7.01
CA LEU A 233 13.67 6.11 -5.77
C LEU A 233 13.12 7.09 -4.73
N GLN A 234 12.89 8.35 -5.10
CA GLN A 234 12.34 9.36 -4.19
C GLN A 234 11.00 8.93 -3.60
N ARG A 235 10.08 8.39 -4.42
CA ARG A 235 8.76 7.94 -3.94
C ARG A 235 8.85 6.78 -2.96
N GLN A 236 9.77 5.83 -3.19
CA GLN A 236 9.99 4.73 -2.25
C GLN A 236 10.57 5.26 -0.92
N ALA A 237 11.53 6.19 -0.99
CA ALA A 237 12.13 6.83 0.18
C ALA A 237 11.09 7.60 1.01
N ASP A 238 10.25 8.43 0.36
CA ASP A 238 9.19 9.18 1.01
C ASP A 238 8.20 8.25 1.72
N THR A 239 7.84 7.14 1.06
CA THR A 239 6.90 6.15 1.61
C THR A 239 7.47 5.43 2.82
N VAL A 240 8.73 4.97 2.76
CA VAL A 240 9.36 4.29 3.89
C VAL A 240 9.65 5.23 5.05
N GLY A 241 9.90 6.51 4.79
CA GLY A 241 9.97 7.55 5.83
C GLY A 241 8.69 7.60 6.66
N LYS A 242 7.53 7.63 5.99
CA LYS A 242 6.22 7.60 6.64
C LYS A 242 5.96 6.30 7.40
N TRP A 243 6.31 5.15 6.81
CA TRP A 243 6.19 3.86 7.50
C TRP A 243 7.02 3.83 8.78
N THR A 244 8.25 4.35 8.73
CA THR A 244 9.17 4.39 9.87
C THR A 244 8.62 5.24 10.99
N ARG A 245 8.17 6.47 10.68
CA ARG A 245 7.55 7.38 11.66
C ARG A 245 6.31 6.78 12.32
N LEU A 246 5.50 6.03 11.56
CA LEU A 246 4.26 5.43 12.05
C LEU A 246 4.45 4.05 12.68
N GLY A 247 5.66 3.48 12.69
CA GLY A 247 5.89 2.13 13.18
C GLY A 247 5.21 1.04 12.35
N PHE A 248 4.98 1.29 11.05
CA PHE A 248 4.32 0.35 10.16
C PHE A 248 5.29 -0.70 9.61
N VAL A 249 4.91 -1.98 9.73
CA VAL A 249 5.60 -3.13 9.15
C VAL A 249 4.73 -3.75 8.07
N HIS A 250 5.20 -3.73 6.82
CA HIS A 250 4.48 -4.30 5.67
C HIS A 250 4.47 -5.85 5.70
N GLY A 251 5.58 -6.47 6.13
CA GLY A 251 5.69 -7.91 6.37
C GLY A 251 5.81 -8.82 5.13
N ALA A 252 5.74 -8.27 3.90
CA ALA A 252 5.86 -9.04 2.65
C ALA A 252 6.34 -8.17 1.47
N LEU A 253 7.49 -7.51 1.61
CA LEU A 253 8.06 -6.59 0.60
C LEU A 253 8.76 -7.32 -0.55
N ASN A 254 8.04 -8.23 -1.21
CA ASN A 254 8.47 -8.81 -2.48
C ASN A 254 8.43 -7.76 -3.60
N THR A 255 9.17 -7.98 -4.69
CA THR A 255 9.15 -7.03 -5.83
C THR A 255 7.80 -6.97 -6.54
N ASP A 256 6.98 -8.02 -6.45
CA ASP A 256 5.59 -8.00 -6.92
C ASP A 256 4.63 -7.21 -6.02
N ASN A 257 5.04 -6.88 -4.80
CA ASN A 257 4.28 -6.02 -3.86
C ASN A 257 4.87 -4.61 -3.75
N THR A 258 5.82 -4.24 -4.61
CA THR A 258 6.43 -2.91 -4.63
C THR A 258 5.91 -2.14 -5.84
N LEU A 259 4.96 -1.22 -5.63
CA LEU A 259 4.39 -0.39 -6.69
C LEU A 259 5.34 0.73 -7.06
N ILE A 260 5.43 1.00 -8.37
CA ILE A 260 6.28 2.05 -8.92
C ILE A 260 5.75 3.45 -8.55
N SER A 261 4.45 3.56 -8.24
CA SER A 261 3.84 4.77 -7.71
C SER A 261 4.30 5.13 -6.29
N GLY A 262 4.93 4.22 -5.56
CA GLY A 262 5.20 4.36 -4.12
C GLY A 262 3.97 4.03 -3.26
N GLU A 263 2.82 3.72 -3.84
CA GLU A 263 1.65 3.31 -3.06
C GLU A 263 1.90 2.00 -2.32
N THR A 264 1.55 1.97 -1.03
CA THR A 264 1.47 0.76 -0.23
C THR A 264 0.34 -0.15 -0.75
N VAL A 265 0.60 -1.46 -0.88
CA VAL A 265 -0.34 -2.42 -1.47
C VAL A 265 -0.28 -3.77 -0.76
N ASP A 266 -1.31 -4.60 -0.93
CA ASP A 266 -1.34 -5.99 -0.47
C ASP A 266 -1.11 -6.13 1.04
N TYR A 267 -2.04 -5.55 1.80
CA TYR A 267 -2.19 -5.59 3.25
C TYR A 267 -2.55 -6.99 3.79
N GLY A 268 -1.72 -7.99 3.51
CA GLY A 268 -1.83 -9.33 4.06
C GLY A 268 -1.26 -9.39 5.47
N PRO A 269 0.06 -9.67 5.62
CA PRO A 269 0.68 -9.81 6.92
C PRO A 269 1.35 -8.51 7.40
N CYS A 270 0.64 -7.38 7.31
CA CYS A 270 1.11 -6.09 7.81
C CYS A 270 0.58 -5.77 9.21
N ALA A 271 1.25 -4.88 9.91
CA ALA A 271 0.90 -4.47 11.26
C ALA A 271 1.53 -3.12 11.63
N PHE A 272 0.92 -2.42 12.59
CA PHE A 272 1.56 -1.30 13.29
C PHE A 272 2.16 -1.84 14.58
N MET A 273 3.38 -1.44 14.90
CA MET A 273 3.97 -1.78 16.19
C MET A 273 3.42 -0.90 17.29
N GLU A 274 3.27 -1.48 18.47
CA GLU A 274 2.95 -0.79 19.71
C GLU A 274 4.21 -0.50 20.52
N ARG A 275 5.26 -1.32 20.40
CA ARG A 275 6.56 -0.99 20.97
C ARG A 275 7.55 -0.70 19.85
N TYR A 276 8.23 0.44 19.95
CA TYR A 276 9.23 0.80 18.96
C TYR A 276 10.43 -0.15 19.01
N ARG A 277 10.49 -1.12 18.09
CA ARG A 277 11.53 -2.15 18.05
C ARG A 277 12.02 -2.38 16.61
N GLY A 278 13.34 -2.32 16.42
CA GLY A 278 13.97 -2.60 15.13
C GLY A 278 13.70 -4.01 14.61
N ASP A 279 13.59 -4.98 15.52
CA ASP A 279 13.38 -6.39 15.22
C ASP A 279 11.90 -6.79 15.03
N ALA A 280 10.96 -5.84 15.13
CA ALA A 280 9.53 -6.11 14.99
C ALA A 280 9.20 -6.78 13.64
N LYS A 281 8.55 -7.94 13.72
CA LYS A 281 8.03 -8.69 12.58
C LYS A 281 6.74 -9.40 12.99
N PHE A 282 5.77 -9.41 12.10
CA PHE A 282 4.43 -9.95 12.40
C PHE A 282 3.96 -10.98 11.36
N SER A 283 4.69 -11.11 10.25
CA SER A 283 4.33 -12.02 9.18
C SER A 283 4.64 -13.47 9.56
N SER A 284 3.61 -14.31 9.59
CA SER A 284 3.73 -15.74 9.91
C SER A 284 4.65 -16.52 8.96
N ILE A 285 4.90 -15.97 7.77
CA ILE A 285 5.77 -16.56 6.74
C ILE A 285 7.19 -15.97 6.74
N ASP A 286 7.45 -14.92 7.53
CA ASP A 286 8.78 -14.32 7.66
C ASP A 286 9.58 -14.92 8.83
N THR A 287 9.92 -16.19 8.71
CA THR A 287 10.63 -16.94 9.77
C THR A 287 12.00 -16.35 10.08
N TYR A 288 12.69 -15.77 9.09
CA TYR A 288 14.05 -15.23 9.23
C TYR A 288 14.11 -13.73 9.48
N GLY A 289 12.96 -13.02 9.52
CA GLY A 289 12.93 -11.58 9.73
C GLY A 289 13.53 -10.80 8.55
N ARG A 290 13.32 -11.27 7.32
CA ARG A 290 13.74 -10.55 6.11
C ARG A 290 13.06 -9.18 6.04
N TYR A 291 11.78 -9.11 6.40
CA TYR A 291 10.91 -7.94 6.29
C TYR A 291 10.58 -7.31 7.65
N LYS A 292 11.42 -7.55 8.66
CA LYS A 292 11.32 -6.84 9.95
C LYS A 292 11.46 -5.33 9.76
N PHE A 293 10.96 -4.56 10.71
CA PHE A 293 10.86 -3.10 10.64
C PHE A 293 12.14 -2.40 10.17
N GLU A 294 13.27 -2.65 10.83
CA GLU A 294 14.54 -1.98 10.50
C GLU A 294 15.09 -2.34 9.11
N ASN A 295 14.66 -3.48 8.56
CA ASN A 295 15.11 -3.94 7.25
C ASN A 295 14.33 -3.30 6.09
N GLN A 296 13.20 -2.64 6.33
CA GLN A 296 12.33 -2.17 5.23
C GLN A 296 13.04 -1.21 4.25
N PRO A 297 13.81 -0.20 4.68
CA PRO A 297 14.58 0.65 3.75
C PRO A 297 15.57 -0.16 2.91
N MET A 298 16.36 -1.03 3.56
CA MET A 298 17.34 -1.89 2.87
C MET A 298 16.67 -2.84 1.86
N ILE A 299 15.53 -3.42 2.20
CA ILE A 299 14.77 -4.30 1.30
C ILE A 299 14.21 -3.52 0.11
N LEU A 300 13.73 -2.29 0.31
CA LEU A 300 13.33 -1.43 -0.81
C LEU A 300 14.52 -1.11 -1.70
N GLY A 301 15.71 -0.84 -1.14
CA GLY A 301 16.93 -0.66 -1.93
C GLY A 301 17.28 -1.88 -2.76
N TRP A 302 17.13 -3.07 -2.17
CA TRP A 302 17.28 -4.33 -2.90
C TRP A 302 16.22 -4.49 -4.01
N ASN A 303 14.96 -4.10 -3.77
CA ASN A 303 13.91 -4.12 -4.79
C ASN A 303 14.21 -3.10 -5.92
N MET A 304 14.76 -1.94 -5.60
CA MET A 304 15.19 -0.93 -6.58
C MET A 304 16.39 -1.40 -7.40
N ALA A 305 17.32 -2.15 -6.80
CA ALA A 305 18.39 -2.83 -7.54
C ALA A 305 17.81 -3.83 -8.56
N ARG A 306 16.80 -4.61 -8.15
CA ARG A 306 16.10 -5.53 -9.08
C ARG A 306 15.29 -4.79 -10.15
N LEU A 307 14.83 -3.56 -9.89
CA LEU A 307 14.16 -2.72 -10.88
C LEU A 307 15.17 -2.21 -11.91
N VAL A 308 16.26 -1.58 -11.47
CA VAL A 308 17.22 -0.91 -12.37
C VAL A 308 17.91 -1.90 -13.31
N GLU A 309 18.10 -3.15 -12.89
CA GLU A 309 18.57 -4.25 -13.74
C GLU A 309 17.70 -4.45 -14.99
N THR A 310 16.39 -4.24 -14.87
CA THR A 310 15.45 -4.36 -16.01
C THR A 310 15.54 -3.16 -16.96
N LEU A 311 16.07 -2.03 -16.47
CA LEU A 311 16.19 -0.79 -17.22
C LEU A 311 17.57 -0.63 -17.87
N LEU A 312 18.58 -1.43 -17.50
CA LEU A 312 19.97 -1.31 -17.98
C LEU A 312 20.11 -1.01 -19.49
N PRO A 313 19.40 -1.68 -20.41
CA PRO A 313 19.53 -1.41 -21.84
C PRO A 313 19.01 -0.02 -22.27
N LEU A 314 18.22 0.63 -21.42
CA LEU A 314 17.66 1.97 -21.64
C LEU A 314 18.51 3.07 -21.02
N LEU A 315 19.45 2.74 -20.13
CA LEU A 315 20.20 3.72 -19.32
C LEU A 315 21.53 4.19 -19.95
N GLY A 316 21.93 3.65 -21.10
CA GLY A 316 23.15 4.06 -21.80
C GLY A 316 23.19 3.58 -23.25
N ALA A 317 24.09 4.14 -24.06
CA ALA A 317 24.30 3.66 -25.43
C ALA A 317 25.09 2.34 -25.46
N THR A 318 25.85 2.07 -24.40
CA THR A 318 26.57 0.80 -24.18
C THR A 318 26.17 0.17 -22.84
N PRO A 319 26.37 -1.16 -22.67
CA PRO A 319 26.13 -1.82 -21.39
C PRO A 319 26.91 -1.21 -20.22
N ASP A 320 28.15 -0.78 -20.44
CA ASP A 320 29.00 -0.18 -19.39
C ASP A 320 28.48 1.20 -18.96
N GLU A 321 28.03 2.02 -19.91
CA GLU A 321 27.38 3.30 -19.62
C GLU A 321 26.09 3.09 -18.81
N GLY A 322 25.23 2.16 -19.24
CA GLY A 322 23.98 1.86 -18.54
C GLY A 322 24.21 1.32 -17.12
N MET A 323 25.23 0.48 -16.93
CA MET A 323 25.63 -0.01 -15.61
C MET A 323 26.15 1.13 -14.72
N THR A 324 26.97 2.02 -15.26
CA THR A 324 27.50 3.18 -14.52
C THR A 324 26.36 4.08 -14.04
N ALA A 325 25.45 4.46 -14.95
CA ALA A 325 24.28 5.28 -14.61
C ALA A 325 23.36 4.62 -13.58
N ALA A 326 23.16 3.30 -13.67
CA ALA A 326 22.38 2.54 -12.71
C ALA A 326 23.01 2.55 -11.31
N GLN A 327 24.32 2.33 -11.22
CA GLN A 327 25.06 2.31 -9.95
C GLN A 327 25.08 3.69 -9.29
N GLU A 328 25.32 4.75 -10.07
CA GLU A 328 25.29 6.12 -9.59
C GLU A 328 23.92 6.48 -9.02
N ALA A 329 22.84 6.22 -9.77
CA ALA A 329 21.49 6.54 -9.31
C ALA A 329 21.06 5.69 -8.10
N LEU A 330 21.34 4.38 -8.11
CA LEU A 330 21.00 3.50 -6.98
C LEU A 330 21.79 3.86 -5.71
N GLY A 331 23.04 4.32 -5.86
CA GLY A 331 23.90 4.75 -4.76
C GLY A 331 23.36 5.93 -3.95
N GLU A 332 22.39 6.67 -4.49
CA GLU A 332 21.72 7.78 -3.79
C GLU A 332 20.60 7.29 -2.83
N PHE A 333 20.15 6.03 -2.95
CA PHE A 333 18.90 5.61 -2.31
C PHE A 333 18.95 5.56 -0.77
N ASP A 334 20.08 5.16 -0.18
CA ASP A 334 20.21 5.10 1.28
C ASP A 334 20.13 6.51 1.89
N ASP A 335 20.78 7.49 1.26
CA ASP A 335 20.73 8.89 1.66
C ASP A 335 19.32 9.48 1.50
N LEU A 336 18.62 9.13 0.41
CA LEU A 336 17.22 9.52 0.20
C LEU A 336 16.32 8.98 1.32
N CYS A 337 16.50 7.72 1.72
CA CYS A 337 15.72 7.11 2.80
C CYS A 337 15.99 7.79 4.14
N GLU A 338 17.25 8.02 4.51
CA GLU A 338 17.57 8.71 5.77
C GLU A 338 17.07 10.15 5.80
N GLN A 339 17.13 10.87 4.67
CA GLN A 339 16.56 12.21 4.56
C GLN A 339 15.04 12.20 4.75
N ALA A 340 14.34 11.27 4.09
CA ALA A 340 12.89 11.12 4.22
C ALA A 340 12.47 10.73 5.64
N ILE A 341 13.19 9.80 6.29
CA ILE A 341 12.95 9.40 7.69
C ILE A 341 13.16 10.60 8.62
N ARG A 342 14.29 11.31 8.49
CA ARG A 342 14.58 12.48 9.32
C ARG A 342 13.53 13.56 9.16
N LYS A 343 13.13 13.85 7.93
CA LYS A 343 12.07 14.81 7.62
C LYS A 343 10.75 14.46 8.31
N GLU A 344 10.35 13.19 8.25
CA GLU A 344 9.11 12.72 8.86
C GLU A 344 9.15 12.84 10.40
N PHE A 345 10.30 12.58 11.03
CA PHE A 345 10.49 12.81 12.47
C PHE A 345 10.56 14.29 12.85
N ALA A 346 11.26 15.13 12.08
CA ALA A 346 11.28 16.58 12.30
C ALA A 346 9.85 17.15 12.27
N THR A 347 9.08 16.75 11.26
CA THR A 347 7.66 17.11 11.12
C THR A 347 6.83 16.65 12.33
N ALA A 348 7.04 15.41 12.79
CA ALA A 348 6.34 14.88 13.96
C ALA A 348 6.69 15.60 15.28
N LEU A 349 7.86 16.21 15.35
CA LEU A 349 8.36 16.96 16.50
C LEU A 349 8.09 18.47 16.39
N GLY A 350 7.48 18.95 15.30
CA GLY A 350 7.24 20.37 15.07
C GLY A 350 8.53 21.18 14.86
N LEU A 351 9.57 20.54 14.33
CA LEU A 351 10.90 21.14 14.13
C LEU A 351 11.16 21.44 12.64
N ASP A 352 12.06 22.37 12.38
CA ASP A 352 12.61 22.59 11.05
C ASP A 352 13.51 21.40 10.63
N GLU A 353 13.50 21.04 9.35
CA GLU A 353 14.28 19.91 8.82
C GLU A 353 15.80 20.07 9.05
N SER A 354 16.28 21.30 9.30
CA SER A 354 17.68 21.58 9.63
C SER A 354 18.08 21.20 11.07
N ASP A 355 17.14 21.01 12.00
CA ASP A 355 17.43 20.55 13.36
C ASP A 355 17.65 19.03 13.41
N THR A 356 18.77 18.62 12.83
CA THR A 356 19.16 17.21 12.78
C THR A 356 19.51 16.65 14.16
N GLY A 357 20.07 17.46 15.07
CA GLY A 357 20.57 16.99 16.36
C GLY A 357 19.45 16.50 17.28
N THR A 358 18.39 17.28 17.43
CA THR A 358 17.24 16.92 18.27
C THR A 358 16.52 15.70 17.70
N VAL A 359 16.41 15.58 16.37
CA VAL A 359 15.77 14.43 15.72
C VAL A 359 16.55 13.14 15.95
N GLU A 360 17.88 13.15 15.81
CA GLU A 360 18.68 11.94 16.05
C GLU A 360 18.65 11.54 17.54
N GLN A 361 18.70 12.50 18.47
CA GLN A 361 18.55 12.22 19.90
C GLN A 361 17.19 11.56 20.21
N PHE A 362 16.10 12.04 19.61
CA PHE A 362 14.79 11.42 19.75
C PHE A 362 14.79 9.96 19.25
N ARG A 363 15.35 9.72 18.06
CA ARG A 363 15.45 8.38 17.46
C ARG A 363 16.25 7.43 18.34
N GLU A 364 17.36 7.87 18.93
CA GLU A 364 18.14 7.08 19.89
C GLU A 364 17.32 6.65 21.11
N LEU A 365 16.52 7.58 21.66
CA LEU A 365 15.65 7.29 22.80
C LEU A 365 14.51 6.32 22.46
N LEU A 366 14.00 6.35 21.23
CA LEU A 366 13.00 5.37 20.76
C LEU A 366 13.54 3.94 20.88
N TYR A 367 14.78 3.70 20.45
CA TYR A 367 15.42 2.38 20.57
C TYR A 367 15.84 2.02 21.99
N LEU A 368 16.16 3.01 22.81
CA LEU A 368 16.56 2.77 24.20
C LEU A 368 15.37 2.38 25.09
N HIS A 369 14.24 3.06 24.91
CA HIS A 369 13.08 2.94 25.79
C HIS A 369 11.91 2.17 25.19
N ASN A 370 11.92 1.89 23.88
CA ASN A 370 10.91 1.13 23.14
C ASN A 370 9.45 1.57 23.44
N PRO A 371 9.14 2.88 23.38
CA PRO A 371 7.79 3.37 23.70
C PRO A 371 6.79 3.02 22.59
N ASP A 372 5.50 3.21 22.86
CA ASP A 372 4.48 3.37 21.81
C ASP A 372 4.64 4.73 21.16
N ILE A 373 5.14 4.74 19.92
CA ILE A 373 5.49 5.98 19.21
C ILE A 373 4.27 6.87 18.98
N THR A 374 3.10 6.30 18.70
CA THR A 374 1.85 7.03 18.53
C THR A 374 1.46 7.75 19.81
N THR A 375 1.44 7.04 20.95
CA THR A 375 1.13 7.61 22.27
C THR A 375 2.16 8.64 22.69
N LEU A 376 3.45 8.38 22.46
CA LEU A 376 4.53 9.31 22.77
C LEU A 376 4.37 10.62 21.99
N LEU A 377 4.30 10.56 20.66
CA LEU A 377 4.15 11.76 19.83
C LEU A 377 2.87 12.52 20.16
N ARG A 378 1.79 11.81 20.48
CA ARG A 378 0.55 12.43 20.92
C ARG A 378 0.68 13.12 22.27
N ALA A 379 1.37 12.50 23.23
CA ALA A 379 1.65 13.11 24.54
C ALA A 379 2.48 14.40 24.40
N LEU A 380 3.46 14.41 23.49
CA LEU A 380 4.22 15.63 23.16
C LEU A 380 3.32 16.73 22.58
N THR A 381 2.44 16.35 21.64
CA THR A 381 1.50 17.26 20.95
C THR A 381 0.49 17.88 21.91
N ASP A 382 -0.05 17.09 22.85
CA ASP A 382 -1.04 17.53 23.83
C ASP A 382 -0.39 18.14 25.08
N ASN A 383 0.94 18.21 25.13
CA ASN A 383 1.73 18.72 26.26
C ASN A 383 1.39 18.00 27.58
N THR A 384 1.18 16.68 27.52
CA THR A 384 1.01 15.82 28.69
C THR A 384 2.34 15.28 29.19
N ALA A 385 2.33 14.53 30.30
CA ALA A 385 3.55 13.91 30.82
C ALA A 385 4.11 12.90 29.80
N PRO A 386 5.40 12.99 29.42
CA PRO A 386 6.03 12.00 28.54
C PRO A 386 6.27 10.67 29.30
N PRO A 387 6.44 9.55 28.58
CA PRO A 387 6.87 8.30 29.18
C PRO A 387 8.26 8.43 29.81
N SER A 388 8.55 7.54 30.78
CA SER A 388 9.83 7.50 31.48
C SER A 388 11.00 7.39 30.50
N GLY A 389 12.04 8.19 30.70
CA GLY A 389 13.23 8.23 29.85
C GLY A 389 13.25 9.38 28.85
N PHE A 390 12.12 10.07 28.64
CA PHE A 390 12.03 11.21 27.71
C PHE A 390 12.03 12.57 28.41
N GLU A 391 12.08 12.64 29.75
CA GLU A 391 11.92 13.89 30.50
C GLU A 391 12.97 14.94 30.15
N ALA A 392 14.25 14.52 30.06
CA ALA A 392 15.34 15.42 29.68
C ALA A 392 15.20 15.88 28.22
N PHE A 393 14.90 14.97 27.31
CA PHE A 393 14.65 15.30 25.91
C PHE A 393 13.52 16.31 25.76
N VAL A 394 12.38 16.10 26.43
CA VAL A 394 11.24 17.02 26.35
C VAL A 394 11.57 18.40 26.89
N HIS A 395 12.43 18.50 27.91
CA HIS A 395 12.91 19.79 28.38
C HIS A 395 13.69 20.53 27.28
N ASP A 396 14.66 19.86 26.66
CA ASP A 396 15.53 20.45 25.64
C ASP A 396 14.76 20.74 24.34
N TRP A 397 13.93 19.81 23.89
CA TRP A 397 13.07 19.95 22.71
C TRP A 397 12.14 21.17 22.82
N LYS A 398 11.56 21.43 23.99
CA LYS A 398 10.73 22.63 24.22
C LYS A 398 11.50 23.94 24.06
N THR A 399 12.82 23.94 24.24
CA THR A 399 13.65 25.14 24.00
C THR A 399 13.82 25.46 22.51
N GLN A 400 13.51 24.51 21.62
CA GLN A 400 13.52 24.69 20.17
C GLN A 400 12.22 25.34 19.63
N ASP A 401 11.28 25.70 20.51
CA ASP A 401 9.98 26.31 20.16
C ASP A 401 9.19 25.52 19.09
N PRO A 402 8.85 24.24 19.37
CA PRO A 402 8.23 23.37 18.38
C PRO A 402 6.84 23.84 17.97
N ASP A 403 6.51 23.70 16.69
CA ASP A 403 5.18 24.02 16.15
C ASP A 403 4.16 22.94 16.54
N ILE A 404 3.52 23.15 17.69
CA ILE A 404 2.50 22.23 18.23
C ILE A 404 1.27 22.15 17.33
N GLU A 405 0.92 23.19 16.57
CA GLU A 405 -0.24 23.16 15.67
C GLU A 405 0.05 22.26 14.47
N ALA A 406 1.25 22.37 13.89
CA ALA A 406 1.71 21.44 12.87
C ALA A 406 1.73 19.98 13.37
N MET A 407 2.21 19.75 14.60
CA MET A 407 2.21 18.42 15.22
C MET A 407 0.80 17.81 15.31
N ARG A 408 -0.22 18.59 15.67
CA ARG A 408 -1.62 18.10 15.75
C ARG A 408 -2.14 17.58 14.43
N ALA A 409 -1.69 18.16 13.30
CA ALA A 409 -2.13 17.75 11.97
C ALA A 409 -1.46 16.45 11.49
N VAL A 410 -0.37 16.01 12.11
CA VAL A 410 0.43 14.87 11.64
C VAL A 410 0.55 13.74 12.65
N ASN A 411 0.38 14.00 13.96
CA ASN A 411 0.49 13.00 15.02
C ASN A 411 -0.89 12.42 15.37
N PRO A 412 -1.20 11.18 14.95
CA PRO A 412 -2.53 10.61 15.10
C PRO A 412 -2.85 10.25 16.56
N LEU A 413 -4.14 10.30 16.89
CA LEU A 413 -4.74 9.68 18.07
C LEU A 413 -5.06 8.20 17.82
N PHE A 414 -5.50 7.88 16.61
CA PHE A 414 -5.96 6.55 16.24
C PHE A 414 -5.11 5.96 15.12
N ILE A 415 -4.68 4.72 15.32
CA ILE A 415 -4.06 3.86 14.30
C ILE A 415 -4.80 2.52 14.33
N PRO A 416 -4.76 1.70 13.26
CA PRO A 416 -5.38 0.38 13.26
C PRO A 416 -4.52 -0.60 14.08
N ARG A 417 -4.57 -0.45 15.42
CA ARG A 417 -3.84 -1.29 16.37
C ARG A 417 -4.26 -2.74 16.18
N ASN A 418 -3.27 -3.64 16.23
CA ASN A 418 -3.46 -5.05 15.83
C ASN A 418 -4.58 -5.73 16.62
N HIS A 419 -4.62 -5.55 17.95
CA HIS A 419 -5.64 -6.14 18.81
C HIS A 419 -7.05 -5.63 18.51
N LEU A 420 -7.20 -4.34 18.17
CA LEU A 420 -8.48 -3.74 17.78
C LEU A 420 -8.94 -4.25 16.42
N VAL A 421 -8.01 -4.36 15.46
CA VAL A 421 -8.29 -4.92 14.14
C VAL A 421 -8.76 -6.37 14.28
N GLU A 422 -8.04 -7.22 15.02
CA GLU A 422 -8.45 -8.62 15.19
C GLU A 422 -9.80 -8.76 15.91
N ALA A 423 -10.06 -7.94 16.94
CA ALA A 423 -11.36 -7.92 17.61
C ALA A 423 -12.51 -7.50 16.67
N ALA A 424 -12.29 -6.47 15.84
CA ALA A 424 -13.27 -6.02 14.86
C ALA A 424 -13.52 -7.07 13.77
N LEU A 425 -12.47 -7.75 13.30
CA LEU A 425 -12.58 -8.79 12.27
C LEU A 425 -13.26 -10.05 12.78
N ALA A 426 -13.00 -10.45 14.03
CA ALA A 426 -13.64 -11.61 14.66
C ALA A 426 -15.17 -11.44 14.70
N ASP A 427 -15.66 -10.27 15.12
CA ASP A 427 -17.09 -9.97 15.16
C ASP A 427 -17.69 -9.83 13.74
N ALA A 428 -16.95 -9.20 12.83
CA ALA A 428 -17.40 -8.96 11.46
C ALA A 428 -17.59 -10.26 10.66
N VAL A 429 -16.75 -11.28 10.89
CA VAL A 429 -16.89 -12.60 10.24
C VAL A 429 -18.15 -13.32 10.69
N GLU A 430 -18.63 -13.07 11.91
CA GLU A 430 -19.91 -13.57 12.44
C GLU A 430 -21.12 -12.68 12.05
N GLY A 431 -20.89 -11.65 11.24
CA GLY A 431 -21.93 -10.76 10.71
C GLY A 431 -22.20 -9.51 11.55
N ASN A 432 -21.43 -9.24 12.61
CA ASN A 432 -21.52 -8.00 13.38
C ASN A 432 -20.41 -7.01 13.00
N LEU A 433 -20.76 -5.98 12.25
CA LEU A 433 -19.82 -4.95 11.79
C LEU A 433 -19.70 -3.73 12.71
N GLU A 434 -20.34 -3.72 13.89
CA GLU A 434 -20.37 -2.55 14.78
C GLU A 434 -18.96 -2.07 15.17
N LYS A 435 -18.14 -2.95 15.75
CA LYS A 435 -16.74 -2.64 16.10
C LYS A 435 -15.89 -2.30 14.88
N PHE A 436 -16.17 -2.93 13.75
CA PHE A 436 -15.47 -2.63 12.50
C PHE A 436 -15.75 -1.21 12.04
N HIS A 437 -17.01 -0.78 12.05
CA HIS A 437 -17.39 0.58 11.66
C HIS A 437 -16.91 1.63 12.67
N GLU A 438 -16.94 1.33 13.96
CA GLU A 438 -16.40 2.21 15.00
C GLU A 438 -14.89 2.43 14.81
N LEU A 439 -14.12 1.34 14.65
CA LEU A 439 -12.68 1.44 14.39
C LEU A 439 -12.40 2.13 13.05
N LEU A 440 -13.15 1.81 12.00
CA LEU A 440 -13.00 2.44 10.69
C LEU A 440 -13.21 3.95 10.77
N ALA A 441 -14.24 4.42 11.48
CA ALA A 441 -14.50 5.85 11.67
C ALA A 441 -13.34 6.56 12.39
N ALA A 442 -12.80 5.93 13.43
CA ALA A 442 -11.66 6.45 14.19
C ALA A 442 -10.39 6.54 13.33
N VAL A 443 -10.02 5.48 12.61
CA VAL A 443 -8.77 5.44 11.83
C VAL A 443 -8.85 6.19 10.50
N THR A 444 -10.04 6.50 10.01
CA THR A 444 -10.23 7.38 8.84
C THR A 444 -10.29 8.86 9.20
N ASN A 445 -10.42 9.19 10.49
CA ASN A 445 -10.29 10.54 11.02
C ASN A 445 -9.28 10.56 12.18
N PRO A 446 -8.03 10.11 11.95
CA PRO A 446 -7.13 9.69 13.01
C PRO A 446 -6.63 10.84 13.90
N PHE A 447 -6.86 12.09 13.50
CA PHE A 447 -6.45 13.29 14.25
C PHE A 447 -7.60 13.93 15.04
N ASP A 448 -8.85 13.51 14.80
CA ASP A 448 -10.04 14.06 15.44
C ASP A 448 -10.35 13.29 16.74
N PRO A 449 -10.29 13.92 17.93
CA PRO A 449 -10.57 13.24 19.20
C PRO A 449 -12.02 12.74 19.33
N THR A 450 -12.94 13.19 18.49
CA THR A 450 -14.35 12.77 18.51
C THR A 450 -14.65 11.58 17.61
N ALA A 451 -13.66 11.11 16.82
CA ALA A 451 -13.84 10.07 15.83
C ALA A 451 -14.05 8.65 16.40
N GLY A 452 -13.68 8.44 17.67
CA GLY A 452 -13.82 7.16 18.35
C GLY A 452 -13.63 7.29 19.86
N PRO A 453 -14.02 6.27 20.64
CA PRO A 453 -13.86 6.28 22.08
C PRO A 453 -12.38 6.17 22.50
N ASP A 454 -12.05 6.60 23.71
CA ASP A 454 -10.68 6.72 24.20
C ASP A 454 -9.94 5.37 24.21
N GLU A 455 -10.66 4.27 24.40
CA GLU A 455 -10.13 2.90 24.41
C GLU A 455 -9.45 2.53 23.09
N LEU A 456 -9.89 3.08 21.95
CA LEU A 456 -9.26 2.81 20.64
C LEU A 456 -7.89 3.46 20.48
N ARG A 457 -7.51 4.38 21.39
CA ARG A 457 -6.21 5.07 21.35
C ARG A 457 -5.11 4.25 22.01
N LEU A 458 -5.47 3.33 22.90
CA LEU A 458 -4.53 2.68 23.81
C LEU A 458 -3.89 1.45 23.16
N PRO A 459 -2.60 1.19 23.44
CA PRO A 459 -1.98 -0.08 23.08
C PRO A 459 -2.66 -1.25 23.79
N SER A 460 -2.38 -2.46 23.31
CA SER A 460 -2.88 -3.70 23.93
C SER A 460 -2.34 -3.87 25.36
N GLU A 461 -2.98 -4.78 26.11
CA GLU A 461 -2.42 -5.28 27.37
C GLU A 461 -1.03 -5.91 27.15
N GLU A 462 -0.16 -5.83 28.17
CA GLU A 462 1.20 -6.37 28.07
C GLU A 462 1.21 -7.83 27.58
N GLY A 463 2.03 -8.10 26.55
CA GLY A 463 2.27 -9.43 26.00
C GLY A 463 1.53 -9.75 24.70
N PHE A 464 0.45 -9.05 24.33
CA PHE A 464 -0.27 -9.34 23.08
C PHE A 464 0.64 -9.18 21.84
N GLU A 465 1.38 -8.08 21.75
CA GLU A 465 2.27 -7.82 20.60
C GLU A 465 3.39 -8.86 20.47
N GLU A 466 3.87 -9.43 21.58
CA GLU A 466 4.98 -10.40 21.59
C GLU A 466 4.59 -11.73 20.93
N ASP A 467 3.31 -12.12 21.08
CA ASP A 467 2.75 -13.34 20.50
C ASP A 467 1.99 -13.08 19.18
N TYR A 468 1.82 -11.82 18.79
CA TYR A 468 1.00 -11.46 17.64
C TYR A 468 1.67 -11.85 16.31
N MET A 469 0.93 -12.60 15.50
CA MET A 469 1.25 -12.87 14.11
C MET A 469 0.03 -12.68 13.23
N THR A 470 0.27 -12.17 12.03
CA THR A 470 -0.72 -12.01 10.96
C THR A 470 -0.36 -12.90 9.77
N PHE A 471 -1.40 -13.29 9.04
CA PHE A 471 -1.34 -14.30 8.00
C PHE A 471 -1.71 -13.69 6.66
N CYS A 472 -1.02 -14.12 5.61
CA CYS A 472 -1.52 -13.96 4.26
C CYS A 472 -2.86 -14.71 4.18
N GLY A 473 -3.96 -14.00 3.90
CA GLY A 473 -5.28 -14.60 3.64
C GLY A 473 -5.30 -15.37 2.32
N THR A 474 -4.40 -16.34 2.14
CA THR A 474 -4.20 -17.21 0.98
C THR A 474 -4.42 -18.66 1.36
#